data_AF-A0A538BQW2-F1
#
_entry.id   AF-A0A538BQW2-F1
#
_cell.length_a   1.000
_cell.length_b   1.000
_cell.length_c   1.000
_cell.angle_alpha   90.00
_cell.angle_beta   90.00
_cell.angle_gamma   90.00
#
_symmetry.space_group_name_H-M   'P 1'
#
loop_
_entity.id
_entity.type
_entity.pdbx_description
1 polymer ?
#
loop_
_entity_poly.entity_id
_entity_poly.type
_entity_poly.pdbx_seq_one_letter_code
_entity_poly.pdbx_strand_id
1 'polypeptide(L)'
;MRRLALVIAAISSLVLAGSAPAATINVQIKKSSFSPSSVRINFGDTVHWTNVDSTNHQVVADNGSFASPILKPKQTYSFTFKTAGRFPYHDAIKPSLKGVVTVNGPPPSLTFGATNPIVVYGTETVLNGVVSNKKAGETVTLFSQPYGQSSPIQLAVVQTGAGGGFSFATTPTIYTVYFAQWKSAKSEQAVVQVKPKLTFMPKGGRFYTTVSAADHSWAGHVVYLQRLSPFGQWVTTLKLKLGPKSARLFRIPRRHGLTVYRVYITVNQAGLGYLDSHSGTQKIRRR
;
A
#
# COMPACT_ATOMS: atom_id res chain seq x y z
N MET A 1 41.41 11.84 19.62
CA MET A 1 41.10 11.31 18.27
C MET A 1 39.59 11.30 18.08
N ARG A 2 39.02 12.38 17.55
CA ARG A 2 37.56 12.52 17.30
C ARG A 2 37.24 11.85 15.97
N ARG A 3 36.45 10.76 15.98
CA ARG A 3 35.98 10.10 14.76
C ARG A 3 34.65 10.75 14.34
N LEU A 4 34.67 11.46 13.20
CA LEU A 4 33.46 11.93 12.52
C LEU A 4 32.66 10.73 12.02
N ALA A 5 31.37 10.67 12.35
CA ALA A 5 30.41 9.76 11.74
C ALA A 5 29.66 10.51 10.64
N LEU A 6 29.86 10.08 9.39
CA LEU A 6 29.09 10.52 8.23
C LEU A 6 27.68 9.91 8.30
N VAL A 7 26.68 10.75 8.52
CA VAL A 7 25.27 10.40 8.35
C VAL A 7 24.94 10.50 6.86
N ILE A 8 24.80 9.35 6.20
CA ILE A 8 24.25 9.30 4.85
C ILE A 8 22.73 9.42 4.98
N ALA A 9 22.21 10.62 4.74
CA ALA A 9 20.77 10.85 4.60
C ALA A 9 20.33 10.28 3.24
N ALA A 10 19.57 9.18 3.28
CA ALA A 10 18.87 8.67 2.10
C ALA A 10 17.72 9.63 1.75
N ILE A 11 17.93 10.45 0.73
CA ILE A 11 16.87 11.29 0.15
C ILE A 11 15.93 10.35 -0.61
N SER A 12 14.78 10.05 -0.02
CA SER A 12 13.67 9.42 -0.73
C SER A 12 13.07 10.45 -1.68
N SER A 13 13.40 10.37 -2.97
CA SER A 13 12.76 11.16 -4.01
C SER A 13 11.31 10.69 -4.14
N LEU A 14 10.39 11.46 -3.56
CA LEU A 14 8.96 11.34 -3.83
C LEU A 14 8.75 11.78 -5.28
N VAL A 15 8.67 10.82 -6.20
CA VAL A 15 8.21 11.08 -7.56
C VAL A 15 6.71 11.40 -7.44
N LEU A 16 6.38 12.69 -7.37
CA LEU A 16 5.02 13.11 -7.66
C LEU A 16 4.76 12.73 -9.12
N ALA A 17 3.98 11.68 -9.33
CA ALA A 17 3.32 11.45 -10.61
C ALA A 17 2.45 12.69 -10.87
N GLY A 18 3.00 13.64 -11.64
CA GLY A 18 2.28 14.84 -12.03
C GLY A 18 1.01 14.43 -12.75
N SER A 19 -0.14 14.85 -12.22
CA SER A 19 -1.40 14.75 -12.94
C SER A 19 -1.22 15.46 -14.27
N ALA A 20 -1.40 14.75 -15.39
CA ALA A 20 -1.43 15.38 -16.70
C ALA A 20 -2.45 16.54 -16.67
N PRO A 21 -2.12 17.72 -17.23
CA PRO A 21 -3.04 18.84 -17.22
C PRO A 21 -4.32 18.46 -17.96
N ALA A 22 -5.46 18.84 -17.38
CA ALA A 22 -6.76 18.64 -18.02
C ALA A 22 -6.77 19.29 -19.41
N ALA A 23 -7.11 18.51 -20.44
CA ALA A 23 -7.11 18.98 -21.81
C ALA A 23 -8.36 19.82 -22.09
N THR A 24 -8.24 20.79 -22.99
CA THR A 24 -9.38 21.51 -23.56
C THR A 24 -9.58 21.09 -25.01
N ILE A 25 -10.74 20.53 -25.32
CA ILE A 25 -11.12 20.14 -26.67
C ILE A 25 -12.08 21.16 -27.25
N ASN A 26 -11.74 21.69 -28.44
CA ASN A 26 -12.56 22.70 -29.10
C ASN A 26 -13.62 22.05 -30.00
N VAL A 27 -14.85 22.55 -29.91
CA VAL A 27 -15.97 22.19 -30.79
C VAL A 27 -16.52 23.46 -31.41
N GLN A 28 -16.57 23.52 -32.73
CA GLN A 28 -17.18 24.64 -33.45
C GLN A 28 -18.67 24.37 -33.66
N ILE A 29 -19.51 25.36 -33.36
CA ILE A 29 -20.92 25.36 -33.74
C ILE A 29 -21.01 26.04 -35.11
N LYS A 30 -21.34 25.27 -36.14
CA LYS A 30 -21.51 25.71 -37.53
C LYS A 30 -22.98 25.67 -37.89
N LYS A 31 -23.35 26.31 -39.01
CA LYS A 31 -24.72 26.39 -39.54
C LYS A 31 -25.52 25.08 -39.47
N SER A 32 -24.89 23.94 -39.77
CA SER A 32 -25.53 22.63 -39.88
C SER A 32 -24.91 21.53 -39.01
N SER A 33 -23.91 21.82 -38.17
CA SER A 33 -23.23 20.79 -37.38
C SER A 33 -22.44 21.33 -36.20
N PHE A 34 -22.21 20.46 -35.22
CA PHE A 34 -21.07 20.59 -34.32
C PHE A 34 -19.84 19.94 -34.98
N SER A 35 -18.68 20.61 -34.91
CA SER A 35 -17.45 20.18 -35.58
C SER A 35 -16.27 20.18 -34.59
N PRO A 36 -15.79 19.00 -34.16
CA PRO A 36 -16.33 17.66 -34.45
C PRO A 36 -17.69 17.41 -33.77
N SER A 37 -18.50 16.49 -34.32
CA SER A 37 -19.82 16.12 -33.78
C SER A 37 -19.73 15.10 -32.63
N SER A 38 -18.60 14.41 -32.52
CA SER A 38 -18.32 13.48 -31.42
C SER A 38 -16.91 13.74 -30.91
N VAL A 39 -16.78 13.92 -29.59
CA VAL A 39 -15.48 14.05 -28.92
C VAL A 39 -15.34 12.98 -27.84
N ARG A 40 -14.14 12.44 -27.71
CA ARG A 40 -13.76 11.58 -26.59
C ARG A 40 -12.75 12.34 -25.74
N ILE A 41 -13.04 12.47 -24.46
CA ILE A 41 -12.22 13.20 -23.49
C ILE A 41 -12.01 12.34 -22.24
N ASN A 42 -11.11 12.75 -21.37
CA ASN A 42 -10.88 12.10 -20.08
C ASN A 42 -11.56 12.86 -18.94
N PHE A 43 -11.72 12.20 -17.80
CA PHE A 43 -12.19 12.84 -16.58
C PHE A 43 -11.37 14.09 -16.27
N GLY A 44 -12.05 15.20 -16.01
CA GLY A 44 -11.44 16.48 -15.71
C GLY A 44 -11.21 17.37 -16.94
N ASP A 45 -11.32 16.84 -18.16
CA ASP A 45 -11.16 17.62 -19.38
C ASP A 45 -12.34 18.59 -19.59
N THR A 46 -12.08 19.63 -20.37
CA THR A 46 -13.06 20.66 -20.72
C THR A 46 -13.38 20.60 -22.21
N VAL A 47 -14.66 20.68 -22.56
CA VAL A 47 -15.06 20.97 -23.94
C VAL A 47 -15.37 22.45 -24.05
N HIS A 48 -14.78 23.10 -25.04
CA HIS A 48 -14.95 24.51 -25.35
C HIS A 48 -15.67 24.66 -26.68
N TRP A 49 -16.93 25.07 -26.62
CA TRP A 49 -17.75 25.35 -27.79
C TRP A 49 -17.58 26.79 -28.24
N THR A 50 -17.36 27.00 -29.54
CA THR A 50 -17.31 28.34 -30.16
C THR A 50 -18.39 28.45 -31.22
N ASN A 51 -19.25 29.46 -31.11
CA ASN A 51 -20.19 29.78 -32.18
C ASN A 51 -19.46 30.47 -33.34
N VAL A 52 -19.25 29.76 -34.44
CA VAL A 52 -18.65 30.29 -35.68
C VAL A 52 -19.70 30.51 -36.78
N ASP A 53 -20.98 30.29 -36.48
CA ASP A 53 -22.10 30.64 -37.36
C ASP A 53 -22.48 32.12 -37.21
N SER A 54 -23.34 32.60 -38.11
CA SER A 54 -23.91 33.96 -38.06
C SER A 54 -25.19 34.07 -37.24
N THR A 55 -25.71 32.95 -36.70
CA THR A 55 -26.94 32.91 -35.92
C THR A 55 -26.69 32.50 -34.47
N ASN A 56 -27.66 32.75 -33.59
CA ASN A 56 -27.57 32.38 -32.19
C ASN A 56 -27.71 30.87 -32.01
N HIS A 57 -26.97 30.33 -31.04
CA HIS A 57 -26.93 28.90 -30.72
C HIS A 57 -26.99 28.69 -29.21
N GLN A 58 -27.40 27.51 -28.76
CA GLN A 58 -27.40 27.16 -27.33
C GLN A 58 -27.14 25.68 -27.14
N VAL A 59 -26.06 25.32 -26.44
CA VAL A 59 -25.66 23.92 -26.22
C VAL A 59 -26.36 23.39 -24.98
N VAL A 60 -27.16 22.32 -25.12
CA VAL A 60 -27.90 21.69 -24.01
C VAL A 60 -27.71 20.18 -24.03
N ALA A 61 -27.31 19.61 -22.89
CA ALA A 61 -27.22 18.16 -22.72
C ALA A 61 -28.63 17.54 -22.66
N ASP A 62 -28.83 16.41 -23.33
CA ASP A 62 -30.14 15.75 -23.38
C ASP A 62 -30.62 15.27 -22.00
N ASN A 63 -29.68 15.00 -21.09
CA ASN A 63 -29.96 14.62 -19.70
C ASN A 63 -29.97 15.81 -18.73
N GLY A 64 -29.90 17.04 -19.23
CA GLY A 64 -29.88 18.27 -18.42
C GLY A 64 -28.61 18.51 -17.60
N SER A 65 -27.54 17.73 -17.80
CA SER A 65 -26.31 17.87 -17.00
C SER A 65 -25.53 19.16 -17.25
N PHE A 66 -25.75 19.82 -18.38
CA PHE A 66 -25.22 21.15 -18.68
C PHE A 66 -26.09 21.88 -19.69
N ALA A 67 -26.07 23.21 -19.61
CA ALA A 67 -26.68 24.11 -20.58
C ALA A 67 -25.85 25.39 -20.65
N SER A 68 -25.55 25.85 -21.88
CA SER A 68 -24.94 27.16 -22.08
C SER A 68 -26.00 28.27 -22.00
N PRO A 69 -25.59 29.53 -21.77
CA PRO A 69 -26.37 30.69 -22.21
C PRO A 69 -26.59 30.66 -23.73
N ILE A 70 -27.44 31.54 -24.25
CA ILE A 70 -27.52 31.78 -25.70
C ILE A 70 -26.20 32.38 -26.16
N LEU A 71 -25.52 31.69 -27.08
CA LEU A 71 -24.25 32.07 -27.68
C LEU A 71 -24.51 32.84 -28.96
N LYS A 72 -24.28 34.16 -28.93
CA LYS A 72 -24.20 35.00 -30.13
C LYS A 72 -23.00 34.60 -31.00
N PRO A 73 -22.93 35.03 -32.27
CA PRO A 73 -21.76 34.81 -33.11
C PRO A 73 -20.46 35.20 -32.38
N LYS A 74 -19.43 34.35 -32.49
CA LYS A 74 -18.11 34.45 -31.82
C LYS A 74 -18.10 34.22 -30.30
N GLN A 75 -19.25 34.04 -29.65
CA GLN A 75 -19.27 33.69 -28.23
C GLN A 75 -18.92 32.23 -28.00
N THR A 76 -18.44 31.95 -26.80
CA THR A 76 -17.97 30.63 -26.40
C THR A 76 -18.62 30.15 -25.11
N TYR A 77 -18.56 28.84 -24.90
CA TYR A 77 -18.99 28.17 -23.69
C TYR A 77 -18.00 27.06 -23.36
N SER A 78 -17.63 26.91 -22.10
CA SER A 78 -16.80 25.81 -21.62
C SER A 78 -17.55 25.00 -20.58
N PHE A 79 -17.43 23.68 -20.65
CA PHE A 79 -17.90 22.78 -19.60
C PHE A 79 -16.85 21.74 -19.26
N THR A 80 -16.50 21.63 -17.97
CA THR A 80 -15.55 20.65 -17.46
C THR A 80 -16.26 19.40 -16.99
N PHE A 81 -15.89 18.25 -17.55
CA PHE A 81 -16.56 16.98 -17.29
C PHE A 81 -15.91 16.23 -16.12
N LYS A 82 -16.61 16.16 -14.98
CA LYS A 82 -16.15 15.44 -13.77
C LYS A 82 -16.87 14.11 -13.55
N THR A 83 -17.59 13.62 -14.56
CA THR A 83 -18.32 12.36 -14.48
C THR A 83 -18.08 11.57 -15.75
N ALA A 84 -17.63 10.33 -15.59
CA ALA A 84 -17.47 9.41 -16.72
C ALA A 84 -18.83 9.08 -17.33
N GLY A 85 -18.90 8.94 -18.65
CA GLY A 85 -20.14 8.57 -19.32
C GLY A 85 -20.28 9.16 -20.71
N ARG A 86 -21.47 8.96 -21.28
CA ARG A 86 -21.85 9.49 -22.59
C ARG A 86 -22.86 10.60 -22.41
N PHE A 87 -22.55 11.77 -22.93
CA PHE A 87 -23.34 12.99 -22.83
C PHE A 87 -23.76 13.42 -24.24
N PRO A 88 -24.86 12.85 -24.77
CA PRO A 88 -25.47 13.42 -25.96
C PRO A 88 -26.03 14.81 -25.64
N TYR A 89 -25.91 15.72 -26.59
CA TYR A 89 -26.35 17.10 -26.48
C TYR A 89 -26.88 17.59 -27.83
N HIS A 90 -27.67 18.65 -27.79
CA HIS A 90 -28.24 19.29 -28.96
C HIS A 90 -28.19 20.81 -28.85
N ASP A 91 -28.50 21.48 -29.96
CA ASP A 91 -28.79 22.90 -29.95
C ASP A 91 -30.25 23.16 -29.58
N ALA A 92 -30.53 23.93 -28.52
CA ALA A 92 -31.91 24.17 -28.08
C ALA A 92 -32.73 25.05 -29.06
N ILE A 93 -32.07 25.88 -29.86
CA ILE A 93 -32.70 26.75 -30.87
C ILE A 93 -32.91 25.97 -32.19
N LYS A 94 -31.99 25.03 -32.50
CA LYS A 94 -32.06 24.15 -33.68
C LYS A 94 -31.85 22.67 -33.28
N PRO A 95 -32.88 21.98 -32.75
CA PRO A 95 -32.73 20.63 -32.16
C PRO A 95 -32.24 19.52 -33.09
N SER A 96 -32.21 19.76 -34.41
CA SER A 96 -31.61 18.84 -35.39
C SER A 96 -30.08 18.81 -35.32
N LEU A 97 -29.43 19.86 -34.81
CA LEU A 97 -27.98 19.88 -34.58
C LEU A 97 -27.69 19.10 -33.29
N LYS A 98 -26.95 18.00 -33.41
CA LYS A 98 -26.63 17.10 -32.29
C LYS A 98 -25.13 16.81 -32.22
N GLY A 99 -24.65 16.61 -31.00
CA GLY A 99 -23.30 16.14 -30.75
C GLY A 99 -23.24 15.20 -29.56
N VAL A 100 -22.08 14.60 -29.34
CA VAL A 100 -21.86 13.67 -28.22
C VAL A 100 -20.49 13.89 -27.62
N VAL A 101 -20.45 14.05 -26.29
CA VAL A 101 -19.21 13.99 -25.51
C VAL A 101 -19.14 12.62 -24.83
N THR A 102 -18.09 11.85 -25.08
CA THR A 102 -17.79 10.61 -24.34
C THR A 102 -16.63 10.85 -23.39
N VAL A 103 -16.88 10.73 -22.09
CA VAL A 103 -15.89 10.97 -21.03
C VAL A 103 -15.41 9.63 -20.50
N ASN A 104 -14.13 9.32 -20.74
CA ASN A 104 -13.47 8.21 -20.07
C ASN A 104 -13.34 8.56 -18.58
N GLY A 105 -13.57 7.58 -17.70
CA GLY A 105 -13.40 7.80 -16.26
C GLY A 105 -11.95 8.10 -15.87
N PRO A 106 -11.71 8.52 -14.62
CA PRO A 106 -10.35 8.63 -14.13
C PRO A 106 -9.63 7.29 -14.32
N PRO A 107 -8.30 7.28 -14.53
CA PRO A 107 -7.55 6.05 -14.59
C PRO A 107 -7.87 5.17 -13.37
N PRO A 108 -8.02 3.85 -13.54
CA PRO A 108 -8.22 2.98 -12.38
C PRO A 108 -7.04 3.17 -11.43
N SER A 109 -7.34 3.28 -10.14
CA SER A 109 -6.35 3.35 -9.08
C SER A 109 -6.89 2.63 -7.85
N LEU A 110 -5.99 2.22 -6.97
CA LEU A 110 -6.35 1.56 -5.72
C LEU A 110 -5.34 1.92 -4.63
N THR A 111 -5.84 2.10 -3.41
CA THR A 111 -4.98 2.15 -2.23
C THR A 111 -4.60 0.72 -1.84
N PHE A 112 -3.45 0.58 -1.17
CA PHE A 112 -3.01 -0.70 -0.65
C PHE A 112 -2.05 -0.51 0.51
N GLY A 113 -2.19 -1.35 1.55
CA GLY A 113 -1.36 -1.29 2.74
C GLY A 113 -1.51 -2.56 3.58
N ALA A 114 -0.63 -2.69 4.57
CA ALA A 114 -0.72 -3.72 5.61
C ALA A 114 -1.03 -3.07 6.95
N THR A 115 -1.95 -3.64 7.73
CA THR A 115 -2.30 -3.12 9.07
C THR A 115 -1.11 -3.17 10.02
N ASN A 116 -0.30 -4.23 9.90
CA ASN A 116 0.88 -4.46 10.74
C ASN A 116 2.09 -4.68 9.82
N PRO A 117 2.92 -3.65 9.56
CA PRO A 117 4.10 -3.76 8.70
C PRO A 117 5.27 -4.46 9.38
N ILE A 118 5.21 -4.69 10.70
CA ILE A 118 6.18 -5.48 11.45
C ILE A 118 5.41 -6.53 12.25
N VAL A 119 5.68 -7.80 11.98
CA VAL A 119 5.03 -8.93 12.66
C VAL A 119 6.05 -9.84 13.32
N VAL A 120 5.64 -10.56 14.35
CA VAL A 120 6.41 -11.69 14.87
C VAL A 120 6.04 -12.93 14.05
N TYR A 121 7.00 -13.80 13.78
CA TYR A 121 6.76 -15.02 13.01
C TYR A 121 5.59 -15.83 13.59
N GLY A 122 4.69 -16.25 12.69
CA GLY A 122 3.45 -16.95 13.03
C GLY A 122 2.32 -16.04 13.51
N THR A 123 2.44 -14.72 13.36
CA THR A 123 1.34 -13.77 13.57
C THR A 123 0.84 -13.21 12.24
N GLU A 124 -0.46 -12.97 12.19
CA GLU A 124 -1.15 -12.50 11.00
C GLU A 124 -1.04 -10.98 10.84
N THR A 125 -1.07 -10.53 9.59
CA THR A 125 -1.28 -9.14 9.20
C THR A 125 -2.38 -9.09 8.14
N VAL A 126 -3.12 -7.99 8.07
CA VAL A 126 -4.18 -7.82 7.08
C VAL A 126 -3.68 -6.88 6.00
N LEU A 127 -3.70 -7.36 4.77
CA LEU A 127 -3.54 -6.55 3.56
C LEU A 127 -4.90 -5.96 3.21
N ASN A 128 -4.98 -4.65 3.00
CA ASN A 128 -6.24 -4.00 2.68
C ASN A 128 -6.06 -2.81 1.74
N GLY A 129 -7.14 -2.44 1.07
CA GLY A 129 -7.16 -1.36 0.10
C GLY A 129 -8.56 -1.01 -0.36
N VAL A 130 -8.66 0.03 -1.17
CA VAL A 130 -9.92 0.52 -1.75
C VAL A 130 -9.71 0.85 -3.22
N VAL A 131 -10.57 0.33 -4.09
CA VAL A 131 -10.56 0.65 -5.53
C VAL A 131 -11.26 1.98 -5.80
N SER A 132 -10.75 2.75 -6.78
CA SER A 132 -11.20 4.13 -7.01
C SER A 132 -12.65 4.28 -7.44
N ASN A 133 -13.25 3.25 -8.05
CA ASN A 133 -14.65 3.29 -8.48
C ASN A 133 -15.65 3.01 -7.36
N LYS A 134 -15.18 2.61 -6.16
CA LYS A 134 -16.00 2.32 -4.97
C LYS A 134 -17.10 1.27 -5.17
N LYS A 135 -17.00 0.45 -6.22
CA LYS A 135 -17.99 -0.59 -6.52
C LYS A 135 -17.66 -1.89 -5.79
N ALA A 136 -18.71 -2.62 -5.40
CA ALA A 136 -18.59 -3.99 -4.93
C ALA A 136 -18.44 -4.96 -6.12
N GLY A 137 -17.90 -6.16 -5.86
CA GLY A 137 -17.74 -7.22 -6.86
C GLY A 137 -16.60 -7.00 -7.85
N GLU A 138 -15.73 -6.02 -7.61
CA GLU A 138 -14.53 -5.81 -8.42
C GLU A 138 -13.45 -6.82 -8.02
N THR A 139 -12.81 -7.44 -9.01
CA THR A 139 -11.77 -8.44 -8.80
C THR A 139 -10.40 -7.78 -8.62
N VAL A 140 -9.76 -8.01 -7.48
CA VAL A 140 -8.42 -7.52 -7.15
C VAL A 140 -7.48 -8.70 -6.98
N THR A 141 -6.37 -8.72 -7.72
CA THR A 141 -5.33 -9.74 -7.61
C THR A 141 -4.23 -9.26 -6.68
N LEU A 142 -3.91 -10.04 -5.66
CA LEU A 142 -2.83 -9.76 -4.72
C LEU A 142 -1.59 -10.55 -5.10
N PHE A 143 -0.44 -9.90 -5.00
CA PHE A 143 0.86 -10.49 -5.26
C PHE A 143 1.74 -10.37 -4.02
N SER A 144 2.63 -11.34 -3.86
CA SER A 144 3.65 -11.35 -2.82
C SER A 144 5.01 -11.66 -3.43
N GLN A 145 6.04 -11.01 -2.91
CA GLN A 145 7.44 -11.30 -3.22
C GLN A 145 8.20 -11.45 -1.89
N PRO A 146 8.23 -12.67 -1.33
CA PRO A 146 9.07 -13.00 -0.19
C PRO A 146 10.54 -12.74 -0.48
N TYR A 147 11.32 -12.38 0.55
CA TYR A 147 12.75 -12.15 0.43
C TYR A 147 13.44 -13.36 -0.21
N GLY A 148 14.31 -13.11 -1.19
CA GLY A 148 14.99 -14.14 -1.97
C GLY A 148 14.22 -14.62 -3.21
N GLN A 149 12.94 -14.26 -3.37
CA GLN A 149 12.20 -14.53 -4.61
C GLN A 149 12.57 -13.55 -5.72
N SER A 150 12.94 -14.09 -6.89
CA SER A 150 13.34 -13.30 -8.06
C SER A 150 12.19 -12.54 -8.69
N SER A 151 10.95 -13.01 -8.52
CA SER A 151 9.76 -12.37 -9.10
C SER A 151 8.55 -12.51 -8.17
N PRO A 152 7.59 -11.59 -8.24
CA PRO A 152 6.34 -11.70 -7.50
C PRO A 152 5.54 -12.94 -7.93
N ILE A 153 4.94 -13.60 -6.95
CA ILE A 153 3.99 -14.69 -7.16
C ILE A 153 2.58 -14.20 -6.82
N GLN A 154 1.57 -14.73 -7.52
CA GLN A 154 0.18 -14.46 -7.18
C GLN A 154 -0.14 -15.08 -5.82
N LEU A 155 -0.57 -14.24 -4.88
CA LEU A 155 -0.96 -14.64 -3.53
C LEU A 155 -2.42 -15.07 -3.46
N ALA A 156 -3.32 -14.23 -4.00
CA ALA A 156 -4.75 -14.43 -3.92
C ALA A 156 -5.51 -13.57 -4.94
N VAL A 157 -6.78 -13.89 -5.13
CA VAL A 157 -7.75 -13.04 -5.85
C VAL A 157 -8.91 -12.77 -4.89
N VAL A 158 -9.22 -11.50 -4.66
CA VAL A 158 -10.27 -11.05 -3.74
C VAL A 158 -11.31 -10.20 -4.46
N GLN A 159 -12.52 -10.13 -3.92
CA GLN A 159 -13.56 -9.23 -4.41
C GLN A 159 -13.77 -8.06 -3.46
N THR A 160 -14.11 -6.91 -4.02
CA THR A 160 -14.44 -5.72 -3.22
C THR A 160 -15.84 -5.82 -2.62
N GLY A 161 -15.99 -5.32 -1.39
CA GLY A 161 -17.28 -5.08 -0.76
C GLY A 161 -17.91 -3.74 -1.17
N ALA A 162 -19.03 -3.40 -0.53
CA ALA A 162 -19.63 -2.07 -0.68
C ALA A 162 -18.62 -0.97 -0.36
N GLY A 163 -18.57 0.08 -1.18
CA GLY A 163 -17.57 1.14 -1.07
C GLY A 163 -16.20 0.82 -1.69
N GLY A 164 -16.04 -0.36 -2.32
CA GLY A 164 -14.82 -0.74 -3.05
C GLY A 164 -13.66 -1.22 -2.18
N GLY A 165 -13.90 -1.43 -0.88
CA GLY A 165 -12.89 -1.94 0.04
C GLY A 165 -12.65 -3.44 -0.15
N PHE A 166 -11.41 -3.87 0.02
CA PHE A 166 -11.02 -5.28 0.08
C PHE A 166 -10.04 -5.51 1.23
N SER A 167 -10.03 -6.73 1.75
CA SER A 167 -9.07 -7.17 2.76
C SER A 167 -8.67 -8.64 2.54
N PHE A 168 -7.44 -8.97 2.93
CA PHE A 168 -6.90 -10.32 2.88
C PHE A 168 -5.92 -10.52 4.02
N ALA A 169 -6.16 -11.53 4.83
CA ALA A 169 -5.33 -11.82 5.99
C ALA A 169 -4.24 -12.82 5.59
N THR A 170 -2.99 -12.56 6.01
CA THR A 170 -1.82 -13.37 5.62
C THR A 170 -0.81 -13.46 6.76
N THR A 171 -0.05 -14.55 6.80
CA THR A 171 0.99 -14.79 7.81
C THR A 171 2.35 -14.86 7.13
N PRO A 172 3.05 -13.73 6.91
CA PRO A 172 4.36 -13.73 6.26
C PRO A 172 5.38 -14.47 7.12
N THR A 173 6.16 -15.32 6.47
CA THR A 173 7.20 -16.11 7.14
C THR A 173 8.56 -15.42 7.15
N ILE A 174 8.77 -14.48 6.24
CA ILE A 174 9.99 -13.69 6.05
C ILE A 174 9.60 -12.28 5.53
N TYR A 175 10.53 -11.32 5.54
CA TYR A 175 10.35 -10.04 4.84
C TYR A 175 9.68 -10.25 3.48
N THR A 176 8.52 -9.63 3.28
CA THR A 176 7.70 -9.85 2.08
C THR A 176 7.18 -8.53 1.57
N VAL A 177 7.36 -8.29 0.28
CA VAL A 177 6.76 -7.15 -0.42
C VAL A 177 5.45 -7.60 -1.03
N TYR A 178 4.38 -6.85 -0.79
CA TYR A 178 3.07 -7.10 -1.36
C TYR A 178 2.65 -5.95 -2.26
N PHE A 179 1.86 -6.24 -3.27
CA PHE A 179 1.12 -5.24 -4.03
C PHE A 179 -0.17 -5.85 -4.57
N ALA A 180 -1.11 -4.99 -4.93
CA ALA A 180 -2.37 -5.36 -5.53
C ALA A 180 -2.45 -4.86 -6.98
N GLN A 181 -3.19 -5.59 -7.81
CA GLN A 181 -3.54 -5.20 -9.16
C GLN A 181 -5.04 -5.24 -9.33
N TRP A 182 -5.58 -4.19 -9.92
CA TRP A 182 -6.99 -4.09 -10.28
C TRP A 182 -7.11 -3.46 -11.66
N LYS A 183 -7.69 -4.20 -12.62
CA LYS A 183 -7.69 -3.82 -14.04
C LYS A 183 -6.25 -3.52 -14.51
N SER A 184 -6.01 -2.35 -15.07
CA SER A 184 -4.67 -1.88 -15.46
C SER A 184 -3.90 -1.18 -14.33
N ALA A 185 -4.52 -0.99 -13.15
CA ALA A 185 -3.91 -0.30 -12.04
C ALA A 185 -3.05 -1.25 -11.19
N LYS A 186 -1.83 -0.81 -10.90
CA LYS A 186 -0.95 -1.44 -9.91
C LYS A 186 -0.85 -0.53 -8.69
N SER A 187 -1.00 -1.08 -7.49
CA SER A 187 -0.91 -0.32 -6.25
C SER A 187 0.53 0.03 -5.89
N GLU A 188 0.67 0.94 -4.92
CA GLU A 188 1.89 1.06 -4.13
C GLU A 188 2.23 -0.26 -3.40
N GLN A 189 3.49 -0.42 -3.02
CA GLN A 189 3.97 -1.60 -2.32
C GLN A 189 3.71 -1.52 -0.82
N ALA A 190 3.17 -2.59 -0.24
CA ALA A 190 3.10 -2.78 1.21
C ALA A 190 4.21 -3.75 1.64
N VAL A 191 5.11 -3.28 2.50
CA VAL A 191 6.22 -4.09 3.01
C VAL A 191 5.86 -4.62 4.39
N VAL A 192 6.02 -5.92 4.58
CA VAL A 192 5.89 -6.55 5.90
C VAL A 192 7.22 -7.17 6.29
N GLN A 193 7.78 -6.71 7.40
CA GLN A 193 9.01 -7.22 8.00
C GLN A 193 8.69 -8.23 9.10
N VAL A 194 9.50 -9.28 9.20
CA VAL A 194 9.26 -10.38 10.13
C VAL A 194 10.35 -10.43 11.20
N LYS A 195 9.92 -10.43 12.47
CA LYS A 195 10.73 -10.72 13.64
C LYS A 195 10.66 -12.23 13.94
N PRO A 196 11.79 -12.94 14.11
CA PRO A 196 11.76 -14.32 14.58
C PRO A 196 11.01 -14.43 15.92
N LYS A 197 10.31 -15.55 16.13
CA LYS A 197 9.63 -15.82 17.39
C LYS A 197 10.60 -16.45 18.37
N LEU A 198 10.81 -15.81 19.52
CA LEU A 198 11.65 -16.32 20.59
C LEU A 198 10.83 -16.72 21.81
N THR A 199 11.13 -17.90 22.36
CA THR A 199 10.57 -18.32 23.65
C THR A 199 11.63 -18.30 24.74
N PHE A 200 11.20 -18.09 25.98
CA PHE A 200 12.08 -18.14 27.14
C PHE A 200 11.29 -18.65 28.34
N MET A 201 11.47 -19.92 28.66
CA MET A 201 10.64 -20.66 29.62
C MET A 201 11.50 -21.45 30.62
N PRO A 202 11.05 -21.58 31.88
CA PRO A 202 11.70 -22.47 32.84
C PRO A 202 11.51 -23.94 32.44
N LYS A 203 12.50 -24.78 32.72
CA LYS A 203 12.48 -26.24 32.47
C LYS A 203 13.37 -26.97 33.47
N GLY A 204 12.76 -27.64 34.47
CA GLY A 204 13.47 -28.52 35.41
C GLY A 204 14.70 -27.89 36.09
N GLY A 205 14.53 -26.71 36.71
CA GLY A 205 15.64 -25.98 37.36
C GLY A 205 16.62 -25.29 36.39
N ARG A 206 16.37 -25.37 35.08
CA ARG A 206 17.08 -24.67 34.01
C ARG A 206 16.10 -23.77 33.25
N PHE A 207 16.60 -23.14 32.20
CA PHE A 207 15.81 -22.36 31.27
C PHE A 207 16.02 -22.88 29.86
N TYR A 208 14.96 -22.78 29.07
CA TYR A 208 14.92 -23.22 27.69
C TYR A 208 14.48 -22.07 26.79
N THR A 209 15.16 -21.93 25.65
CA THR A 209 14.81 -20.95 24.62
C THR A 209 14.75 -21.63 23.27
N THR A 210 13.78 -21.22 22.46
CA THR A 210 13.66 -21.59 21.05
C THR A 210 13.63 -20.35 20.18
N VAL A 211 14.12 -20.51 18.96
CA VAL A 211 13.91 -19.57 17.85
C VAL A 211 13.08 -20.29 16.79
N SER A 212 12.05 -19.63 16.31
CA SER A 212 11.19 -20.13 15.24
C SER A 212 10.98 -19.01 14.22
N ALA A 213 11.40 -19.26 12.99
CA ALA A 213 11.12 -18.43 11.83
C ALA A 213 11.38 -19.24 10.55
N ALA A 214 10.38 -19.25 9.66
CA ALA A 214 10.24 -20.15 8.51
C ALA A 214 10.57 -21.62 8.83
N ASP A 215 10.65 -22.46 7.79
CA ASP A 215 10.93 -23.90 7.91
C ASP A 215 12.43 -24.23 7.91
N HIS A 216 13.28 -23.30 8.39
CA HIS A 216 14.74 -23.47 8.37
C HIS A 216 15.31 -23.69 9.78
N SER A 217 16.41 -24.46 9.85
CA SER A 217 17.12 -24.70 11.09
C SER A 217 17.92 -23.47 11.53
N TRP A 218 17.77 -23.10 12.80
CA TRP A 218 18.54 -22.03 13.45
C TRP A 218 19.77 -22.57 14.19
N ALA A 219 20.14 -23.83 13.94
CA ALA A 219 21.31 -24.44 14.53
C ALA A 219 22.57 -23.60 14.25
N GLY A 220 23.42 -23.44 15.26
CA GLY A 220 24.65 -22.68 15.13
C GLY A 220 24.53 -21.16 15.33
N HIS A 221 23.32 -20.59 15.20
CA HIS A 221 23.07 -19.19 15.49
C HIS A 221 23.15 -18.91 17.00
N VAL A 222 23.40 -17.66 17.36
CA VAL A 222 23.61 -17.21 18.74
C VAL A 222 22.47 -16.30 19.17
N VAL A 223 21.85 -16.65 20.30
CA VAL A 223 20.96 -15.76 21.04
C VAL A 223 21.64 -15.27 22.31
N TYR A 224 21.19 -14.14 22.83
CA TYR A 224 21.79 -13.43 23.95
C TYR A 224 20.81 -13.41 25.11
N LEU A 225 21.22 -13.95 26.26
CA LEU A 225 20.49 -13.72 27.50
C LEU A 225 20.82 -12.31 27.98
N GLN A 226 19.82 -11.45 28.08
CA GLN A 226 19.98 -10.08 28.58
C GLN A 226 19.30 -9.93 29.94
N ARG A 227 19.89 -9.13 30.81
CA ARG A 227 19.29 -8.66 32.06
C ARG A 227 18.87 -7.21 31.93
N LEU A 228 17.78 -6.83 32.60
CA LEU A 228 17.42 -5.42 32.75
C LEU A 228 18.30 -4.79 33.85
N SER A 229 18.98 -3.69 33.54
CA SER A 229 19.75 -2.90 34.49
C SER A 229 18.83 -2.04 35.35
N PRO A 230 19.29 -1.55 36.52
CA PRO A 230 18.54 -0.56 37.32
C PRO A 230 18.19 0.71 36.53
N PHE A 231 18.97 1.04 35.50
CA PHE A 231 18.76 2.19 34.62
C PHE A 231 17.85 1.87 33.41
N GLY A 232 17.15 0.73 33.41
CA GLY A 232 16.23 0.35 32.34
C GLY A 232 16.90 -0.15 31.05
N GLN A 233 18.21 -0.41 31.06
CA GLN A 233 18.94 -0.86 29.88
C GLN A 233 19.12 -2.38 29.86
N TRP A 234 19.03 -2.98 28.68
CA TRP A 234 19.28 -4.41 28.51
C TRP A 234 20.78 -4.68 28.35
N VAL A 235 21.33 -5.49 29.27
CA VAL A 235 22.75 -5.85 29.29
C VAL A 235 22.91 -7.34 29.02
N THR A 236 23.70 -7.69 28.01
CA THR A 236 24.04 -9.08 27.69
C THR A 236 24.78 -9.74 28.84
N THR A 237 24.32 -10.92 29.26
CA THR A 237 24.88 -11.72 30.34
C THR A 237 25.46 -13.04 29.86
N LEU A 238 24.84 -13.68 28.87
CA LEU A 238 25.32 -14.92 28.26
C LEU A 238 25.09 -14.90 26.75
N LYS A 239 26.02 -15.52 26.01
CA LYS A 239 25.86 -15.91 24.61
C LYS A 239 25.46 -17.38 24.56
N LEU A 240 24.39 -17.69 23.85
CA LEU A 240 23.76 -19.00 23.80
C LEU A 240 23.69 -19.48 22.34
N LYS A 241 24.61 -20.37 21.95
CA LYS A 241 24.58 -21.00 20.62
C LYS A 241 23.45 -22.03 20.57
N LEU A 242 22.57 -21.92 19.58
CA LEU A 242 21.43 -22.82 19.37
C LEU A 242 21.91 -24.18 18.84
N GLY A 243 21.28 -25.25 19.32
CA GLY A 243 21.49 -26.60 18.82
C GLY A 243 20.59 -26.97 17.64
N PRO A 244 20.61 -28.24 17.20
CA PRO A 244 19.86 -28.74 16.03
C PRO A 244 18.35 -28.47 16.06
N LYS A 245 17.75 -28.36 17.25
CA LYS A 245 16.32 -28.08 17.43
C LYS A 245 15.99 -26.58 17.45
N SER A 246 16.86 -25.73 16.89
CA SER A 246 16.75 -24.28 16.96
C SER A 246 16.60 -23.76 18.41
N ALA A 247 17.22 -24.48 19.35
CA ALA A 247 16.94 -24.31 20.76
C ALA A 247 18.15 -24.52 21.66
N ARG A 248 18.08 -23.97 22.88
CA ARG A 248 19.14 -24.10 23.88
C ARG A 248 18.57 -24.22 25.29
N LEU A 249 19.04 -25.23 26.02
CA LEU A 249 18.89 -25.37 27.46
C LEU A 249 20.10 -24.74 28.15
N PHE A 250 19.88 -23.90 29.17
CA PHE A 250 20.94 -23.19 29.86
C PHE A 250 20.57 -22.87 31.32
N ARG A 251 21.58 -22.47 32.10
CA ARG A 251 21.40 -21.95 33.46
C ARG A 251 21.67 -20.46 33.47
N ILE A 252 20.88 -19.73 34.26
CA ILE A 252 21.06 -18.30 34.46
C ILE A 252 22.04 -18.07 35.62
N PRO A 253 23.03 -17.17 35.46
CA PRO A 253 24.00 -16.86 36.50
C PRO A 253 23.31 -16.51 37.82
N ARG A 254 23.89 -16.96 38.94
CA ARG A 254 23.34 -16.65 40.27
C ARG A 254 23.55 -15.17 40.58
N ARG A 255 22.46 -14.52 41.00
CA ARG A 255 22.45 -13.14 41.47
C ARG A 255 21.38 -13.01 42.55
N HIS A 256 21.72 -12.37 43.67
CA HIS A 256 20.77 -12.10 44.75
C HIS A 256 19.73 -11.05 44.32
N GLY A 257 18.55 -11.15 44.90
CA GLY A 257 17.44 -10.24 44.66
C GLY A 257 16.60 -10.61 43.44
N LEU A 258 15.79 -9.64 42.99
CA LEU A 258 14.90 -9.78 41.83
C LEU A 258 15.63 -9.27 40.58
N THR A 259 15.73 -10.11 39.55
CA THR A 259 16.30 -9.71 38.25
C THR A 259 15.35 -10.09 37.12
N VAL A 260 15.19 -9.20 36.15
CA VAL A 260 14.39 -9.44 34.93
C VAL A 260 15.31 -9.84 33.79
N TYR A 261 14.98 -10.95 33.13
CA TYR A 261 15.73 -11.46 31.98
C TYR A 261 14.86 -11.53 30.73
N ARG A 262 15.49 -11.43 29.57
CA ARG A 262 14.92 -11.80 28.27
C ARG A 262 15.97 -12.51 27.42
N VAL A 263 15.52 -13.23 26.41
CA VAL A 263 16.40 -13.70 25.33
C VAL A 263 16.24 -12.78 24.13
N TYR A 264 17.34 -12.44 23.48
CA TYR A 264 17.40 -11.51 22.35
C TYR A 264 18.21 -12.12 21.20
N ILE A 265 17.81 -11.90 19.97
CA ILE A 265 18.58 -12.22 18.76
C ILE A 265 18.85 -10.93 17.99
N THR A 266 20.09 -10.75 17.54
CA THR A 266 20.47 -9.60 16.71
C THR A 266 20.06 -9.83 15.25
N VAL A 267 19.92 -8.77 14.46
CA VAL A 267 19.66 -8.86 13.02
C VAL A 267 20.68 -9.75 12.30
N ASN A 268 21.97 -9.64 12.64
CA ASN A 268 23.03 -10.46 12.02
C ASN A 268 22.90 -11.96 12.34
N GLN A 269 22.34 -12.30 13.51
CA GLN A 269 22.05 -13.69 13.88
C GLN A 269 20.66 -14.13 13.39
N ALA A 270 19.75 -13.20 13.11
CA ALA A 270 18.48 -13.49 12.47
C ALA A 270 18.66 -13.81 10.97
N GLY A 271 19.68 -13.22 10.34
CA GLY A 271 19.95 -13.39 8.91
C GLY A 271 19.14 -12.45 8.03
N LEU A 272 19.42 -12.49 6.74
CA LEU A 272 18.76 -11.63 5.75
C LEU A 272 17.26 -11.95 5.67
N GLY A 273 16.44 -10.91 5.50
CA GLY A 273 14.98 -11.04 5.47
C GLY A 273 14.31 -11.08 6.84
N TYR A 274 15.07 -10.98 7.94
CA TYR A 274 14.54 -10.90 9.29
C TYR A 274 15.02 -9.67 10.04
N LEU A 275 14.21 -9.22 11.01
CA LEU A 275 14.59 -8.21 11.99
C LEU A 275 15.19 -8.85 13.25
N ASP A 276 15.80 -8.02 14.10
CA ASP A 276 16.09 -8.41 15.47
C ASP A 276 14.81 -8.69 16.27
N SER A 277 14.91 -9.51 17.31
CA SER A 277 13.75 -9.89 18.09
C SER A 277 14.13 -10.29 19.50
N HIS A 278 13.14 -10.31 20.39
CA HIS A 278 13.31 -10.76 21.77
C HIS A 278 12.12 -11.61 22.21
N SER A 279 12.36 -12.46 23.21
CA SER A 279 11.31 -13.18 23.92
C SER A 279 10.52 -12.23 24.83
N GLY A 280 9.44 -12.76 25.42
CA GLY A 280 8.90 -12.21 26.67
C GLY A 280 9.94 -12.22 27.80
N THR A 281 9.61 -11.59 28.92
CA THR A 281 10.52 -11.49 30.07
C THR A 281 10.24 -12.55 31.14
N GLN A 282 11.27 -12.93 31.89
CA GLN A 282 11.15 -13.74 33.10
C GLN A 282 11.69 -12.97 34.29
N LYS A 283 10.89 -12.86 35.35
CA LYS A 283 11.29 -12.28 36.63
C LYS A 283 11.80 -13.41 37.53
N ILE A 284 13.06 -13.31 37.96
CA ILE A 284 13.71 -14.35 38.75
C ILE A 284 14.14 -13.74 40.07
N ARG A 285 13.61 -14.28 41.17
CA ARG A 285 14.02 -13.93 42.53
C ARG A 285 14.90 -15.04 43.09
N ARG A 286 16.07 -14.69 43.60
CA ARG A 286 16.92 -15.61 44.37
C ARG A 286 17.24 -14.97 45.72
N ARG A 287 17.10 -15.78 46.77
CA ARG A 287 17.53 -15.45 48.12
C ARG A 287 19.04 -15.69 48.20
#